data_AF-A0A7S2EJ84-F1
#
_entry.id   AF-A0A7S2EJ84-F1
#
_cell.length_a   1.000
_cell.length_b   1.000
_cell.length_c   1.000
_cell.angle_alpha   90.00
_cell.angle_beta   90.00
_cell.angle_gamma   90.00
#
_symmetry.space_group_name_H-M   'P 1'
#
loop_
_entity.id
_entity.type
_entity.pdbx_description
1 polymer ?
#
loop_
_entity_poly.entity_id
_entity_poly.type
_entity_poly.pdbx_seq_one_letter_code
_entity_poly.pdbx_strand_id
1 'polypeptide(L)'
;MSHFTNIETRFQNLFYLEKALNKLDINHKRQKKVTNINSKSYDIDINLMISQPNGYDIEFCWNGQEYELIADTSFWQQKDSIKGFINNIAKQYAGEVIIGESKKIGFQPIKYQQNKDGSNTVTLQRR
;
A
#
# COMPACT_ATOMS: atom_id res chain seq x y z
N MET A 1 0.77 6.89 -27.06
CA MET A 1 1.93 6.67 -26.16
C MET A 1 1.41 6.82 -24.75
N SER A 2 1.38 5.71 -24.01
CA SER A 2 1.00 5.67 -22.59
C SER A 2 2.18 6.19 -21.77
N HIS A 3 1.93 7.17 -20.89
CA HIS A 3 2.94 7.74 -19.99
C HIS A 3 2.66 7.24 -18.58
N PHE A 4 3.25 6.09 -18.24
CA PHE A 4 3.25 5.63 -16.86
C PHE A 4 3.96 6.64 -15.97
N THR A 5 3.34 6.96 -14.86
CA THR A 5 3.87 7.87 -13.85
C THR A 5 4.19 7.06 -12.61
N ASN A 6 5.39 7.26 -12.07
CA ASN A 6 5.78 6.75 -10.76
C ASN A 6 5.45 7.81 -9.72
N ILE A 7 4.77 7.41 -8.66
CA ILE A 7 4.38 8.30 -7.57
C ILE A 7 4.95 7.73 -6.29
N GLU A 8 5.86 8.51 -5.68
CA GLU A 8 6.48 8.18 -4.41
C GLU A 8 5.41 8.02 -3.33
N THR A 9 5.54 6.95 -2.54
CA THR A 9 4.70 6.73 -1.36
C THR A 9 5.58 6.62 -0.12
N ARG A 10 5.08 6.07 0.99
CA ARG A 10 5.89 5.77 2.20
C ARG A 10 5.65 4.35 2.70
N PHE A 11 5.21 3.46 1.81
CA PHE A 11 4.84 2.09 2.16
C PHE A 11 6.10 1.22 2.10
N GLN A 12 6.60 0.80 3.26
CA GLN A 12 7.84 0.02 3.34
C GLN A 12 7.58 -1.46 3.61
N ASN A 13 6.47 -1.78 4.28
CA ASN A 13 6.18 -3.12 4.73
C ASN A 13 5.02 -3.72 3.91
N LEU A 14 5.35 -4.70 3.06
CA LEU A 14 4.38 -5.39 2.20
C LEU A 14 3.17 -5.92 2.97
N PHE A 15 3.39 -6.54 4.13
CA PHE A 15 2.32 -7.14 4.92
C PHE A 15 1.29 -6.10 5.39
N TYR A 16 1.75 -4.91 5.80
CA TYR A 16 0.84 -3.83 6.18
C TYR A 16 0.19 -3.17 4.96
N LEU A 17 0.88 -3.10 3.83
CA LEU A 17 0.31 -2.60 2.58
C LEU A 17 -0.85 -3.49 2.11
N GLU A 18 -0.66 -4.81 2.07
CA GLU A 18 -1.73 -5.75 1.72
C GLU A 18 -2.91 -5.70 2.70
N LYS A 19 -2.64 -5.60 4.00
CA LYS A 19 -3.70 -5.41 4.99
C LYS A 19 -4.49 -4.13 4.74
N ALA A 20 -3.81 -3.05 4.36
CA ALA A 20 -4.48 -1.79 4.04
C ALA A 20 -5.37 -1.92 2.81
N LEU A 21 -4.86 -2.53 1.73
CA LEU A 21 -5.63 -2.78 0.51
C LEU A 21 -6.85 -3.67 0.79
N ASN A 22 -6.68 -4.76 1.54
CA ASN A 22 -7.77 -5.67 1.92
C ASN A 22 -8.85 -4.97 2.75
N LYS A 23 -8.47 -4.09 3.69
CA LYS A 23 -9.43 -3.31 4.49
C LYS A 23 -10.20 -2.27 3.68
N LEU A 24 -9.63 -1.79 2.59
CA LEU A 24 -10.28 -0.87 1.65
C LEU A 24 -11.06 -1.61 0.56
N ASP A 25 -11.15 -2.95 0.63
CA ASP A 25 -11.79 -3.80 -0.38
C ASP A 25 -11.17 -3.63 -1.78
N ILE A 26 -9.85 -3.37 -1.82
CA ILE A 26 -9.08 -3.23 -3.05
C ILE A 26 -8.47 -4.59 -3.41
N ASN A 27 -9.05 -5.21 -4.42
CA ASN A 27 -8.54 -6.47 -4.99
C ASN A 27 -7.16 -6.27 -5.59
N HIS A 28 -6.21 -7.09 -5.14
CA HIS A 28 -4.83 -7.05 -5.61
C HIS A 28 -4.26 -8.46 -5.75
N LYS A 29 -3.23 -8.60 -6.60
CA LYS A 29 -2.49 -9.83 -6.81
C LYS A 29 -1.02 -9.59 -6.57
N ARG A 30 -0.36 -10.55 -5.91
CA ARG A 30 1.11 -10.55 -5.80
C ARG A 30 1.73 -10.94 -7.12
N GLN A 31 2.71 -10.17 -7.56
CA GLN A 31 3.53 -10.48 -8.73
C GLN A 31 4.99 -10.54 -8.31
N LYS A 32 5.65 -11.65 -8.62
CA LYS A 32 7.10 -11.79 -8.39
C LYS A 32 7.84 -10.97 -9.44
N LYS A 33 8.73 -10.11 -8.99
CA LYS A 33 9.65 -9.35 -9.83
C LYS A 33 11.06 -9.83 -9.51
N VAL A 34 11.73 -10.36 -10.52
CA VAL A 34 13.16 -10.66 -10.40
C VAL A 34 13.90 -9.33 -10.43
N THR A 35 14.63 -9.05 -9.36
CA THR A 35 15.46 -7.86 -9.21
C THR A 35 16.92 -8.29 -9.05
N ASN A 36 17.85 -7.39 -9.38
CA ASN A 36 19.28 -7.57 -9.19
C ASN A 36 19.84 -8.92 -9.70
N ILE A 37 19.93 -9.07 -11.03
CA ILE A 37 20.42 -10.30 -11.65
C ILE A 37 21.95 -10.27 -11.68
N ASN A 38 22.58 -11.02 -10.76
CA ASN A 38 24.01 -11.30 -10.82
C ASN A 38 24.23 -12.73 -11.33
N SER A 39 25.43 -13.01 -11.82
CA SER A 39 25.81 -14.31 -12.42
C SER A 39 25.73 -15.52 -11.47
N LYS A 40 25.41 -15.31 -10.18
CA LYS A 40 25.29 -16.37 -9.15
C LYS A 40 24.03 -16.28 -8.26
N SER A 41 23.27 -15.19 -8.31
CA SER A 41 22.06 -15.01 -7.50
C SER A 41 21.15 -13.93 -8.09
N TYR A 42 19.87 -14.01 -7.77
CA TYR A 42 18.87 -12.99 -8.09
C TYR A 42 18.01 -12.74 -6.85
N ASP A 43 17.61 -11.49 -6.66
CA ASP A 43 16.65 -11.11 -5.64
C ASP A 43 15.24 -11.26 -6.21
N ILE A 44 14.28 -11.62 -5.36
CA ILE A 44 12.87 -11.71 -5.74
C ILE A 44 12.09 -10.75 -4.87
N ASP A 45 11.67 -9.64 -5.47
CA ASP A 45 10.74 -8.73 -4.86
C ASP A 45 9.30 -9.11 -5.21
N ILE A 46 8.36 -8.65 -4.37
CA ILE A 46 6.93 -8.86 -4.58
C ILE A 46 6.30 -7.50 -4.84
N ASN A 47 5.78 -7.31 -6.05
CA ASN A 47 4.91 -6.21 -6.41
C ASN A 47 3.44 -6.57 -6.13
N LEU A 48 2.59 -5.55 -6.03
CA LEU A 48 1.14 -5.73 -5.96
C LEU A 48 0.48 -5.11 -7.18
N MET A 49 -0.23 -5.93 -7.95
CA MET A 49 -0.99 -5.50 -9.12
C MET A 49 -2.47 -5.38 -8.78
N ILE A 50 -3.08 -4.27 -9.18
CA ILE A 50 -4.50 -3.94 -8.99
C ILE A 50 -5.11 -3.75 -10.37
N SER A 51 -5.98 -4.67 -10.77
CA SER A 51 -6.58 -4.62 -12.10
C SER A 51 -7.75 -3.65 -12.18
N GLN A 52 -7.79 -2.90 -13.28
CA GLN A 52 -8.89 -2.01 -13.62
C GLN A 52 -9.77 -2.61 -14.73
N PRO A 53 -11.06 -2.23 -14.80
CA PRO A 53 -11.96 -2.71 -15.86
C PRO A 53 -11.53 -2.33 -17.29
N ASN A 54 -10.79 -1.22 -17.45
CA ASN A 54 -10.26 -0.78 -18.74
C ASN A 54 -8.99 -1.53 -19.18
N GLY A 55 -8.50 -2.51 -18.42
CA GLY A 55 -7.31 -3.29 -18.75
C GLY A 55 -5.98 -2.58 -18.52
N TYR A 56 -5.99 -1.39 -17.90
CA TYR A 56 -4.78 -0.69 -17.47
C TYR A 56 -4.57 -0.94 -15.98
N ASP A 57 -3.67 -1.86 -15.67
CA ASP A 57 -3.37 -2.22 -14.28
C ASP A 57 -2.61 -1.09 -13.56
N ILE A 58 -2.84 -1.00 -12.25
CA ILE A 58 -2.07 -0.18 -11.31
C ILE A 58 -1.13 -1.12 -10.56
N GLU A 59 0.12 -0.72 -10.34
CA GLU A 59 1.08 -1.52 -9.59
C GLU A 59 1.66 -0.76 -8.42
N PHE A 60 1.80 -1.43 -7.27
CA PHE A 60 2.77 -1.05 -6.24
C PHE A 60 4.06 -1.83 -6.46
N CYS A 61 5.12 -1.11 -6.81
CA CYS A 61 6.43 -1.67 -7.13
C CYS A 61 7.44 -1.39 -6.04
N TRP A 62 8.15 -2.42 -5.58
CA TRP A 62 9.29 -2.22 -4.68
C TRP A 62 10.45 -1.57 -5.45
N ASN A 63 10.98 -0.47 -4.92
CA ASN A 63 12.13 0.24 -5.50
C ASN A 63 13.45 -0.02 -4.76
N GLY A 64 13.47 -0.89 -3.74
CA GLY A 64 14.61 -1.14 -2.86
C GLY A 64 14.51 -0.48 -1.48
N GLN A 65 13.65 0.54 -1.33
CA GLN A 65 13.45 1.29 -0.09
C GLN A 65 11.97 1.32 0.32
N GLU A 66 11.08 1.53 -0.65
CA GLU A 66 9.64 1.61 -0.44
C GLU A 66 8.88 1.17 -1.70
N TYR A 67 7.57 1.01 -1.56
CA TYR A 67 6.65 0.74 -2.66
C TYR A 67 6.24 2.05 -3.34
N GLU A 68 6.45 2.14 -4.64
CA GLU A 68 5.95 3.25 -5.47
C GLU A 68 4.67 2.83 -6.18
N LEU A 69 3.75 3.78 -6.37
CA LEU A 69 2.59 3.56 -7.23
C LEU A 69 2.99 3.84 -8.68
N ILE A 70 2.82 2.85 -9.55
CA ILE A 70 3.01 2.95 -10.99
C ILE A 70 1.64 2.82 -11.66
N ALA A 71 1.23 3.84 -12.39
CA ALA A 71 -0.04 3.85 -13.13
C ALA A 71 0.03 4.78 -14.34
N ASP A 72 -0.78 4.51 -15.37
CA ASP A 72 -1.03 5.51 -16.42
C ASP A 72 -2.12 6.47 -15.96
N THR A 73 -1.74 7.73 -15.79
CA THR A 73 -2.64 8.79 -15.33
C THR A 73 -3.79 9.07 -16.30
N SER A 74 -3.59 8.85 -17.60
CA SER A 74 -4.60 9.04 -18.64
C SER A 74 -5.65 7.93 -18.66
N PHE A 75 -5.32 6.76 -18.09
CA PHE A 75 -6.22 5.62 -17.98
C PHE A 75 -6.61 5.31 -16.52
N TRP A 76 -6.47 6.29 -15.62
CA TRP A 76 -6.88 6.14 -14.23
C TRP A 76 -8.41 5.96 -14.12
N GLN A 77 -8.84 4.78 -13.65
CA GLN A 77 -10.25 4.41 -13.55
C GLN A 77 -10.59 3.89 -12.14
N GLN A 78 -10.18 4.64 -11.11
CA GLN A 78 -10.57 4.39 -9.72
C GLN A 78 -11.62 5.41 -9.26
N LYS A 79 -12.31 5.09 -8.16
CA LYS A 79 -13.34 5.96 -7.57
C LYS A 79 -12.78 7.32 -7.15
N ASP A 80 -11.58 7.31 -6.57
CA ASP A 80 -10.90 8.51 -6.07
C ASP A 80 -9.90 9.02 -7.11
N SER A 81 -9.54 10.31 -7.00
CA SER A 81 -8.32 10.82 -7.65
C SER A 81 -7.09 10.04 -7.18
N ILE A 82 -6.03 9.99 -7.98
CA ILE A 82 -4.75 9.34 -7.62
C ILE A 82 -4.29 9.74 -6.22
N LYS A 83 -4.30 11.04 -5.91
CA LYS A 83 -3.91 11.55 -4.58
C LYS A 83 -4.86 11.07 -3.48
N GLY A 84 -6.16 11.06 -3.73
CA GLY A 84 -7.17 10.55 -2.80
C GLY A 84 -6.97 9.06 -2.51
N PHE A 85 -6.75 8.27 -3.56
CA PHE A 85 -6.47 6.84 -3.49
C PHE A 85 -5.23 6.54 -2.64
N ILE A 86 -4.11 7.19 -2.94
CA ILE A 86 -2.87 7.03 -2.15
C ILE A 86 -3.09 7.45 -0.70
N ASN A 87 -3.78 8.57 -0.46
CA ASN A 87 -4.05 9.07 0.89
C ASN A 87 -4.93 8.11 1.70
N ASN A 88 -5.94 7.51 1.07
CA ASN A 88 -6.82 6.52 1.72
C ASN A 88 -6.04 5.27 2.11
N ILE A 89 -5.21 4.74 1.19
CA ILE A 89 -4.32 3.61 1.48
C ILE A 89 -3.33 3.98 2.58
N ALA A 90 -2.75 5.18 2.55
CA ALA A 90 -1.76 5.61 3.54
C ALA A 90 -2.34 5.73 4.95
N LYS A 91 -3.55 6.27 5.08
CA LYS A 91 -4.26 6.30 6.37
C LYS A 91 -4.50 4.91 6.91
N GLN A 92 -4.95 3.98 6.07
CA GLN A 92 -5.21 2.61 6.49
C GLN A 92 -3.92 1.87 6.85
N TYR A 93 -2.88 2.01 6.02
CA TYR A 93 -1.54 1.47 6.24
C TYR A 93 -0.94 1.92 7.57
N ALA A 94 -0.95 3.23 7.84
CA ALA A 94 -0.44 3.77 9.10
C ALA A 94 -1.16 3.18 10.31
N GLY A 95 -2.50 3.03 10.23
CA GLY A 95 -3.28 2.36 11.27
C GLY A 95 -2.86 0.90 11.50
N GLU A 96 -2.66 0.13 10.42
CA GLU A 96 -2.23 -1.26 10.51
C GLU A 96 -0.82 -1.41 11.08
N VAL A 97 0.11 -0.53 10.69
CA VAL A 97 1.48 -0.49 11.22
C VAL A 97 1.44 -0.19 12.71
N ILE A 98 0.76 0.88 13.12
CA ILE A 98 0.67 1.29 14.52
C ILE A 98 0.11 0.13 15.36
N ILE A 99 -1.02 -0.46 14.95
CA ILE A 99 -1.65 -1.55 15.69
C ILE A 99 -0.74 -2.79 15.72
N GLY A 100 -0.17 -3.15 14.57
CA GLY A 100 0.64 -4.35 14.42
C GLY A 100 1.94 -4.31 15.19
N GLU A 101 2.69 -3.21 15.09
CA GLU A 101 3.96 -3.03 15.80
C GLU A 101 3.73 -2.83 17.31
N SER A 102 2.68 -2.09 17.70
CA SER A 102 2.34 -1.90 19.11
C SER A 102 1.98 -3.20 19.80
N LYS A 103 1.30 -4.13 19.11
CA LYS A 103 1.01 -5.48 19.64
C LYS A 103 2.25 -6.27 19.99
N LYS A 104 3.34 -6.14 19.23
CA LYS A 104 4.61 -6.84 19.50
C LYS A 104 5.26 -6.39 20.81
N ILE A 105 5.03 -5.14 21.21
CA ILE A 105 5.57 -4.55 22.44
C ILE A 105 4.56 -4.52 23.60
N GLY A 106 3.49 -5.31 23.53
CA GLY A 106 2.52 -5.50 24.62
C GLY A 106 1.38 -4.47 24.69
N PHE A 107 1.22 -3.63 23.68
CA PHE A 107 0.09 -2.69 23.58
C PHE A 107 -1.05 -3.30 22.75
N GLN A 108 -2.29 -3.06 23.16
CA GLN A 108 -3.47 -3.49 22.43
C GLN A 108 -4.34 -2.28 22.07
N PRO A 109 -4.96 -2.25 20.88
CA PRO A 109 -5.93 -1.21 20.54
C PRO A 109 -7.19 -1.38 21.38
N ILE A 110 -7.60 -0.31 22.05
CA ILE A 110 -8.85 -0.26 22.85
C ILE A 110 -9.92 0.60 22.18
N LYS A 111 -9.54 1.50 21.29
CA LYS A 111 -10.47 2.36 20.55
C LYS A 111 -9.92 2.72 19.18
N TYR A 112 -10.80 2.66 18.18
CA TYR A 112 -10.57 3.19 16.84
C TYR A 112 -11.68 4.19 16.54
N GLN A 113 -11.34 5.42 16.14
CA GLN A 113 -12.32 6.46 15.86
C GLN A 113 -11.91 7.24 14.62
N GLN A 114 -12.84 7.40 13.67
CA GLN A 114 -12.70 8.35 12.58
C GLN A 114 -13.26 9.71 13.02
N ASN A 115 -12.49 10.77 12.77
CA ASN A 115 -12.84 12.14 13.12
C ASN A 115 -13.59 12.83 11.97
N LYS A 116 -14.26 13.94 12.27
CA LYS A 116 -15.06 14.70 11.28
C LYS A 116 -14.23 15.27 10.12
N ASP A 117 -12.94 15.50 10.36
CA ASP A 117 -11.97 15.95 9.36
C ASP A 117 -11.39 14.80 8.50
N GLY A 118 -11.85 13.57 8.73
CA GLY A 118 -11.39 12.38 8.02
C GLY A 118 -10.04 11.84 8.51
N SER A 119 -9.50 12.32 9.62
CA SER A 119 -8.38 11.70 10.33
C SER A 119 -8.84 10.50 11.17
N ASN A 120 -7.91 9.61 11.53
CA ASN A 120 -8.19 8.45 12.39
C ASN A 120 -7.39 8.56 13.68
N THR A 121 -8.06 8.30 14.81
CA THR A 121 -7.44 8.21 16.12
C THR A 121 -7.46 6.76 16.60
N VAL A 122 -6.30 6.25 16.99
CA VAL A 122 -6.14 4.92 17.61
C VAL A 122 -5.66 5.12 19.04
N THR A 123 -6.41 4.57 20.01
CA THR A 123 -6.00 4.55 21.41
C THR A 123 -5.48 3.17 21.75
N LEU A 124 -4.27 3.11 22.30
CA LEU A 124 -3.58 1.89 22.69
C LEU A 124 -3.45 1.83 24.22
N GLN A 125 -3.56 0.63 24.78
CA GLN A 125 -3.32 0.38 26.20
C GLN A 125 -2.31 -0.75 26.35
N ARG A 126 -1.35 -0.57 27.25
CA ARG A 126 -0.41 -1.62 27.63
C ARG A 126 -1.10 -2.59 28.59
N ARG A 127 -1.00 -3.89 28.31
CA ARG A 127 -1.37 -4.93 29.26
C ARG A 127 -0.16 -5.40 30.06
#